data_AF-A0A816QAP0-F1
#
_entry.id   AF-A0A816QAP0-F1
#
_cell.length_a   1.000
_cell.length_b   1.000
_cell.length_c   1.000
_cell.angle_alpha   90.00
_cell.angle_beta   90.00
_cell.angle_gamma   90.00
#
_symmetry.space_group_name_H-M   'P 1'
#
loop_
_entity.id
_entity.type
_entity.pdbx_description
1 polymer ?
#
loop_
_entity_poly.entity_id
_entity_poly.type
_entity_poly.pdbx_seq_one_letter_code
_entity_poly.pdbx_strand_id
1 'polypeptide(L)'
;MNLLQEMGMAAMAYKAKGNDDKQSCVLLIVGFNGALRYWWDNSLEYVTREAIINHTDTKTVENNEGEIKEVEIQNAVEVLIHIITMHFIGNPKEELESKKIILTNLRCPTLGDFKWYKDVFITNIFQRNDCTQAFWKERFISGLPTYFAER
;
A
#
# COMPACT_ATOMS: atom_id res chain seq x y z
N MET A 1 11.14 2.33 -15.08
CA MET A 1 11.56 3.06 -13.87
C MET A 1 10.28 3.43 -13.13
N ASN A 2 10.18 3.14 -11.83
CA ASN A 2 8.94 3.33 -11.07
C ASN A 2 8.82 4.82 -10.67
N LEU A 3 7.73 5.51 -11.02
CA LEU A 3 7.53 6.95 -10.79
C LEU A 3 7.79 7.36 -9.33
N LEU A 4 7.40 6.50 -8.37
CA LEU A 4 7.62 6.73 -6.94
C LEU A 4 9.12 6.76 -6.57
N GLN A 5 9.95 5.95 -7.24
CA GLN A 5 11.40 6.00 -7.04
C GLN A 5 11.99 7.31 -7.58
N GLU A 6 11.50 7.80 -8.72
CA GLU A 6 11.93 9.09 -9.28
C GLU A 6 11.57 10.25 -8.35
N MET A 7 10.37 10.24 -7.76
CA MET A 7 9.96 11.22 -6.75
C MET A 7 10.85 11.15 -5.50
N GLY A 8 11.18 9.95 -5.04
CA GLY A 8 12.11 9.76 -3.92
C GLY A 8 13.52 10.29 -4.23
N MET A 9 14.04 10.03 -5.43
CA MET A 9 15.33 10.56 -5.87
C MET A 9 15.33 12.10 -5.96
N ALA A 10 14.27 12.70 -6.51
CA ALA A 10 14.13 14.15 -6.56
C ALA A 10 14.07 14.78 -5.15
N ALA A 11 13.32 14.17 -4.23
CA ALA A 11 13.28 14.62 -2.84
C ALA A 11 14.65 14.58 -2.16
N MET A 12 15.40 13.49 -2.34
CA MET A 12 16.76 13.37 -1.82
C MET A 12 17.70 14.43 -2.41
N ALA A 13 17.56 14.73 -3.70
CA ALA A 13 18.35 15.79 -4.34
C ALA A 13 18.00 17.18 -3.78
N TYR A 14 16.73 17.45 -3.45
CA TYR A 14 16.34 18.71 -2.79
C TYR A 14 16.92 18.81 -1.38
N LYS A 15 16.86 17.74 -0.60
CA LYS A 15 17.51 17.69 0.73
C LYS A 15 19.02 17.88 0.65
N ALA A 16 19.67 17.27 -0.34
CA ALA A 16 21.12 17.42 -0.56
C ALA A 16 21.55 18.86 -0.87
N LYS A 17 20.62 19.70 -1.37
CA LYS A 17 20.83 21.14 -1.57
C LYS A 17 20.64 21.98 -0.31
N GLY A 18 20.37 21.36 0.84
CA GLY A 18 20.16 22.03 2.13
C GLY A 18 18.71 22.43 2.42
N ASN A 19 17.74 21.92 1.65
CA ASN A 19 16.32 22.14 1.95
C ASN A 19 15.87 21.22 3.09
N ASP A 20 14.98 21.73 3.95
CA ASP A 20 14.29 20.90 4.92
C ASP A 20 13.28 19.94 4.23
N ASP A 21 12.69 19.02 4.99
CA ASP A 21 11.78 18.03 4.42
C ASP A 21 10.50 18.67 3.89
N LYS A 22 9.97 19.68 4.59
CA LYS A 22 8.80 20.46 4.18
C LYS A 22 9.03 21.19 2.86
N GLN A 23 10.14 21.89 2.71
CA GLN A 23 10.56 22.58 1.50
C GLN A 23 10.77 21.59 0.35
N SER A 24 11.39 20.44 0.64
CA SER A 24 11.55 19.38 -0.35
C SER A 24 10.20 18.82 -0.82
N CYS A 25 9.24 18.67 0.09
CA CYS A 25 7.86 18.28 -0.19
C CYS A 25 7.15 19.32 -1.09
N VAL A 26 7.26 20.61 -0.76
CA VAL A 26 6.69 21.70 -1.57
C VAL A 26 7.33 21.74 -2.97
N LEU A 27 8.65 21.59 -3.08
CA LEU A 27 9.35 21.54 -4.37
C LEU A 27 8.92 20.36 -5.24
N LEU A 28 8.66 19.20 -4.63
CA LEU A 28 8.06 18.06 -5.34
C LEU A 28 6.66 18.39 -5.86
N ILE A 29 5.80 18.99 -5.03
CA ILE A 29 4.43 19.36 -5.40
C ILE A 29 4.42 20.37 -6.56
N VAL A 30 5.33 21.34 -6.56
CA VAL A 30 5.48 22.30 -7.68
C VAL A 30 5.79 21.58 -8.99
N GLY A 31 6.53 20.47 -8.93
CA GLY A 31 6.83 19.62 -10.09
C GLY A 31 5.68 18.73 -10.55
N PHE A 32 4.54 18.70 -9.86
CA PHE A 32 3.41 17.87 -10.26
C PHE A 32 2.79 18.36 -11.58
N ASN A 33 2.44 17.42 -12.44
CA ASN A 33 1.79 17.69 -13.71
C ASN A 33 0.66 16.68 -13.99
N GLY A 34 -0.24 17.02 -14.91
CA GLY A 34 -1.32 16.14 -15.38
C GLY A 34 -2.25 15.66 -14.26
N ALA A 35 -2.51 14.35 -14.23
CA ALA A 35 -3.43 13.73 -13.27
C ALA A 35 -3.00 13.95 -11.81
N LEU A 36 -1.69 13.93 -11.53
CA LEU A 36 -1.17 14.14 -10.17
C LEU A 36 -1.42 15.57 -9.69
N ARG A 37 -1.24 16.56 -10.57
CA ARG A 37 -1.54 17.96 -10.26
C ARG A 37 -3.03 18.19 -10.06
N TYR A 38 -3.84 17.63 -10.95
CA TYR A 38 -5.30 17.74 -10.85
C TYR A 38 -5.82 17.13 -9.55
N TRP A 39 -5.33 15.94 -9.17
CA TRP A 39 -5.66 15.29 -7.91
C TRP A 39 -5.27 16.17 -6.71
N TRP A 40 -4.04 16.68 -6.68
CA TRP A 40 -3.56 17.53 -5.59
C TRP A 40 -4.43 18.78 -5.41
N ASP A 41 -4.78 19.46 -6.51
CA ASP A 41 -5.51 20.73 -6.44
C ASP A 41 -7.01 20.56 -6.17
N ASN A 42 -7.63 19.48 -6.66
CA ASN A 42 -9.09 19.33 -6.69
C ASN A 42 -9.64 18.22 -5.80
N SER A 43 -8.87 17.17 -5.49
CA SER A 43 -9.36 16.02 -4.72
C SER A 43 -9.05 16.12 -3.22
N LEU A 44 -7.99 16.86 -2.85
CA LEU A 44 -7.60 17.03 -1.45
C LEU A 44 -8.16 18.35 -0.90
N GLU A 45 -8.78 18.27 0.28
CA GLU A 45 -9.15 19.46 1.03
C GLU A 45 -7.91 20.27 1.43
N TYR A 46 -8.09 21.59 1.59
CA TYR A 46 -7.01 22.48 2.00
C TYR A 46 -6.36 22.03 3.32
N VAL A 47 -7.18 21.65 4.31
CA VAL A 47 -6.71 21.20 5.62
C VAL A 47 -5.83 19.95 5.49
N THR A 48 -6.23 19.00 4.65
CA THR A 48 -5.44 17.79 4.39
C THR A 48 -4.11 18.11 3.74
N ARG A 49 -4.09 19.03 2.76
CA ARG A 49 -2.83 19.46 2.11
C ARG A 49 -1.86 20.11 3.09
N GLU A 50 -2.36 20.97 3.97
CA GLU A 50 -1.54 21.57 5.03
C GLU A 50 -1.05 20.53 6.03
N ALA A 51 -1.89 19.57 6.40
CA ALA A 51 -1.49 18.48 7.29
C ALA A 51 -0.36 17.63 6.69
N ILE A 52 -0.40 17.36 5.38
CA ILE A 52 0.67 16.62 4.67
C ILE A 52 1.98 17.40 4.68
N ILE A 53 1.93 18.69 4.32
CA ILE A 53 3.13 19.53 4.20
C ILE A 53 3.78 19.77 5.57
N ASN A 54 2.98 19.90 6.62
CA ASN A 54 3.44 20.16 7.98
C ASN A 54 3.61 18.88 8.81
N HIS A 55 3.54 17.69 8.19
CA HIS A 55 3.59 16.44 8.94
C HIS A 55 4.96 16.26 9.63
N THR A 56 4.90 16.03 10.93
CA THR A 56 6.03 15.64 11.78
C THR A 56 5.70 14.34 12.50
N ASP A 57 6.72 13.53 12.73
CA ASP A 57 6.63 12.26 13.43
C ASP A 57 7.55 12.29 14.65
N THR A 58 7.15 11.66 15.74
CA THR A 58 7.94 11.60 16.97
C THR A 58 8.73 10.30 17.00
N LYS A 59 10.06 10.40 16.94
CA LYS A 59 10.94 9.24 17.14
C LYS A 59 11.53 9.27 18.54
N THR A 60 11.43 8.16 19.24
CA THR A 60 12.17 7.92 20.48
C THR A 60 13.62 7.58 20.14
N VAL A 61 14.54 8.43 20.60
CA VAL A 61 15.97 8.23 20.49
C VAL A 61 16.51 7.99 21.89
N GLU A 62 17.14 6.84 22.08
CA GLU A 62 17.88 6.55 23.31
C GLU A 62 19.28 7.17 23.19
N ASN A 63 19.60 8.08 24.11
CA ASN A 63 20.96 8.61 24.19
C ASN A 63 21.92 7.56 24.76
N ASN A 64 23.23 7.77 24.58
CA ASN A 64 24.29 6.89 25.11
C ASN A 64 24.25 6.68 26.64
N GLU A 65 23.43 7.45 27.36
CA GLU A 65 23.23 7.39 28.81
C GLU A 65 21.94 6.64 29.23
N GLY A 66 21.19 6.07 28.27
CA GLY A 66 19.95 5.31 28.53
C GLY A 66 18.70 6.17 28.71
N GLU A 67 18.80 7.50 28.54
CA GLU A 67 17.64 8.39 28.53
C GLU A 67 16.91 8.32 27.18
N ILE A 68 15.60 8.07 27.25
CA ILE A 68 14.70 8.09 26.09
C ILE A 68 14.26 9.54 25.87
N LYS A 69 14.65 10.13 24.73
CA LYS A 69 14.16 11.44 24.28
C LYS A 69 13.24 11.28 23.08
N GLU A 70 12.10 11.95 23.12
CA GLU A 70 11.24 12.11 21.94
C GLU A 70 11.78 13.26 21.09
N VAL A 71 12.12 12.95 19.84
CA VAL A 71 12.59 13.92 18.86
C VAL A 71 11.54 14.01 17.75
N GLU A 72 11.04 15.21 17.50
CA GLU A 72 10.19 15.49 16.34
C GLU A 72 11.04 15.54 15.07
N ILE A 73 10.65 14.73 14.07
CA ILE A 73 11.32 14.64 12.77
C ILE A 73 10.29 14.93 11.69
N GLN A 74 10.66 15.79 10.74
CA GLN A 74 9.82 16.06 9.57
C GLN A 74 9.88 14.88 8.59
N ASN A 75 8.71 14.41 8.15
CA ASN A 75 8.54 13.31 7.21
C ASN A 75 7.39 13.54 6.20
N ALA A 76 7.08 14.82 5.94
CA ALA A 76 6.13 15.28 4.93
C ALA A 76 6.35 14.62 3.54
N VAL A 77 7.60 14.42 3.10
CA VAL A 77 7.87 13.76 1.81
C VAL A 77 7.40 12.30 1.81
N GLU A 78 7.67 11.56 2.89
CA GLU A 78 7.28 10.15 3.01
C GLU A 78 5.76 10.01 3.05
N VAL A 79 5.10 10.87 3.82
CA VAL A 79 3.63 10.93 3.88
C VAL A 79 3.01 11.30 2.54
N LEU A 80 3.59 12.26 1.81
CA LEU A 80 3.13 12.62 0.46
C LEU A 80 3.22 11.42 -0.49
N ILE A 81 4.36 10.72 -0.53
CA ILE A 81 4.56 9.53 -1.37
C ILE A 81 3.57 8.42 -0.98
N HIS A 82 3.37 8.22 0.32
CA HIS A 82 2.41 7.23 0.84
C HIS A 82 0.99 7.54 0.38
N ILE A 83 0.53 8.78 0.51
CA ILE A 83 -0.83 9.19 0.13
C ILE A 83 -1.04 9.09 -1.38
N ILE A 84 -0.04 9.45 -2.18
CA ILE A 84 -0.09 9.26 -3.65
C ILE A 84 -0.22 7.78 -3.98
N THR A 85 0.56 6.92 -3.31
CA THR A 85 0.49 5.47 -3.47
C THR A 85 -0.90 4.94 -3.12
N MET A 86 -1.44 5.36 -1.96
CA MET A 86 -2.78 4.98 -1.51
C MET A 86 -3.86 5.37 -2.53
N HIS A 87 -3.76 6.57 -3.12
CA HIS A 87 -4.78 7.08 -4.05
C HIS A 87 -4.73 6.40 -5.42
N PHE A 88 -3.54 6.27 -6.01
CA PHE A 88 -3.41 5.80 -7.40
C PHE A 88 -3.24 4.29 -7.54
N ILE A 89 -2.61 3.65 -6.56
CA ILE A 89 -2.36 2.20 -6.58
C ILE A 89 -3.40 1.46 -5.72
N GLY A 90 -3.99 2.15 -4.74
CA GLY A 90 -4.97 1.58 -3.82
C GLY A 90 -4.32 1.12 -2.51
N ASN A 91 -5.16 0.72 -1.56
CA ASN A 91 -4.71 0.24 -0.27
C ASN A 91 -4.38 -1.26 -0.30
N PRO A 92 -3.09 -1.65 -0.13
CA PRO A 92 -2.70 -3.06 -0.18
C PRO A 92 -3.43 -3.93 0.86
N LYS A 93 -3.79 -3.34 2.01
CA LYS A 93 -4.52 -4.05 3.06
C LYS A 93 -5.97 -4.31 2.65
N GLU A 94 -6.64 -3.33 2.06
CA GLU A 94 -8.02 -3.49 1.56
C GLU A 94 -8.09 -4.46 0.38
N GLU A 95 -7.08 -4.41 -0.50
CA GLU A 95 -6.95 -5.37 -1.60
C GLU A 95 -6.79 -6.80 -1.07
N LEU A 96 -5.98 -6.99 -0.02
CA LEU A 96 -5.79 -8.27 0.64
C LEU A 96 -7.08 -8.81 1.27
N GLU A 97 -7.86 -7.96 1.94
CA GLU A 97 -9.15 -8.34 2.51
C GLU A 97 -10.19 -8.66 1.42
N SER A 98 -10.22 -7.89 0.33
CA SER A 98 -11.08 -8.19 -0.83
C SER A 98 -10.78 -9.57 -1.42
N LYS A 99 -9.49 -9.93 -1.55
CA LYS A 99 -9.06 -11.26 -1.99
C LYS A 99 -9.47 -12.36 -1.03
N LYS A 100 -9.43 -12.09 0.29
CA LYS A 100 -9.92 -13.03 1.31
C LYS A 100 -11.38 -13.37 1.06
N ILE A 101 -12.21 -12.34 0.87
CA ILE A 101 -13.65 -12.47 0.60
C ILE A 101 -13.89 -13.30 -0.67
N ILE A 102 -13.15 -12.99 -1.75
CA ILE A 102 -13.21 -13.76 -3.00
C ILE A 102 -12.87 -15.23 -2.74
N LEU A 103 -11.73 -15.52 -2.10
CA LEU A 103 -11.28 -16.89 -1.83
C LEU A 103 -12.25 -17.66 -0.93
N THR A 104 -12.86 -17.01 0.07
CA THR A 104 -13.82 -17.67 0.97
C THR A 104 -15.14 -18.02 0.29
N ASN A 105 -15.53 -17.24 -0.72
CA ASN A 105 -16.77 -17.40 -1.47
C ASN A 105 -16.59 -18.13 -2.80
N LEU A 106 -15.35 -18.37 -3.23
CA LEU A 106 -15.06 -19.04 -4.50
C LEU A 106 -15.55 -20.49 -4.46
N ARG A 107 -16.44 -20.82 -5.39
CA ARG A 107 -16.94 -22.18 -5.63
C ARG A 107 -16.68 -22.57 -7.08
N CYS A 108 -16.35 -23.83 -7.29
CA CYS A 108 -16.20 -24.44 -8.60
C CYS A 108 -17.58 -24.94 -9.05
N PRO A 109 -18.19 -24.36 -10.11
CA PRO A 109 -19.55 -24.74 -10.51
C PRO A 109 -19.61 -26.14 -11.13
N THR A 110 -18.65 -26.48 -11.98
CA THR A 110 -18.58 -27.79 -12.67
C THR A 110 -17.16 -28.33 -12.73
N LEU A 111 -17.00 -29.62 -13.03
CA LEU A 111 -15.69 -30.24 -13.28
C LEU A 111 -14.94 -29.58 -14.45
N GLY A 112 -15.66 -29.08 -15.46
CA GLY A 112 -15.06 -28.36 -16.59
C GLY A 112 -14.39 -27.05 -16.17
N ASP A 113 -14.89 -26.42 -15.11
CA ASP A 113 -14.39 -25.15 -14.58
C ASP A 113 -13.22 -25.34 -13.59
N PHE A 114 -12.81 -26.59 -13.31
CA PHE A 114 -11.79 -26.87 -12.31
C PHE A 114 -10.46 -26.13 -12.59
N LYS A 115 -10.06 -26.04 -13.87
CA LYS A 115 -8.84 -25.32 -14.25
C LYS A 115 -8.95 -23.84 -13.89
N TRP A 116 -10.06 -23.20 -14.28
CA TRP A 116 -10.33 -21.80 -13.95
C TRP A 116 -10.39 -21.59 -12.43
N TYR A 117 -11.12 -22.44 -11.71
CA TYR A 117 -11.24 -22.37 -10.25
C TYR A 117 -9.86 -22.44 -9.58
N LYS A 118 -9.03 -23.41 -10.00
CA LYS A 118 -7.68 -23.58 -9.49
C LYS A 118 -6.82 -22.36 -9.80
N ASP A 119 -6.81 -21.88 -11.04
CA ASP A 119 -5.99 -20.74 -11.45
C ASP A 119 -6.39 -19.48 -10.67
N VAL A 120 -7.69 -19.20 -10.54
CA VAL A 120 -8.20 -18.06 -9.75
C VAL A 120 -7.83 -18.19 -8.28
N PHE A 121 -8.04 -19.36 -7.67
CA PHE A 121 -7.71 -19.57 -6.26
C PHE A 121 -6.20 -19.38 -6.01
N ILE A 122 -5.36 -19.97 -6.86
CA ILE A 122 -3.90 -19.94 -6.75
C ILE A 122 -3.33 -18.53 -6.98
N THR A 123 -3.81 -17.80 -8.00
CA THR A 123 -3.37 -16.42 -8.25
C THR A 123 -3.71 -15.49 -7.08
N ASN A 124 -4.88 -15.65 -6.45
CA ASN A 124 -5.29 -14.80 -5.34
C ASN A 124 -4.61 -15.18 -4.02
N ILE A 125 -4.35 -16.47 -3.77
CA ILE A 125 -3.74 -16.90 -2.51
C ILE A 125 -2.24 -16.59 -2.44
N PHE A 126 -1.50 -16.70 -3.55
CA PHE A 126 -0.05 -16.42 -3.56
C PHE A 126 0.30 -14.96 -3.30
N GLN A 127 -0.66 -14.05 -3.45
CA GLN A 127 -0.48 -12.64 -3.10
C GLN A 127 -0.68 -12.38 -1.60
N ARG A 128 -1.03 -13.41 -0.82
CA ARG A 128 -1.24 -13.32 0.62
C ARG A 128 -0.04 -13.85 1.41
N ASN A 129 0.23 -13.20 2.55
CA ASN A 129 1.30 -13.61 3.46
C ASN A 129 0.97 -14.93 4.21
N ASP A 130 -0.31 -15.27 4.35
CA ASP A 130 -0.82 -16.43 5.07
C ASP A 130 -1.15 -17.62 4.15
N CYS A 131 -0.64 -17.63 2.91
CA CYS A 131 -0.98 -18.61 1.87
C CYS A 131 -0.70 -20.07 2.25
N THR A 132 0.21 -20.31 3.19
CA THR A 132 0.61 -21.65 3.64
C THR A 132 -0.29 -22.24 4.73
N GLN A 133 -1.24 -21.46 5.28
CA GLN A 133 -2.12 -21.93 6.35
C GLN A 133 -3.04 -23.07 5.90
N ALA A 134 -3.23 -24.07 6.77
CA ALA A 134 -4.09 -25.23 6.51
C ALA A 134 -5.55 -24.83 6.19
N PHE A 135 -6.03 -23.74 6.80
CA PHE A 135 -7.34 -23.13 6.53
C PHE A 135 -7.63 -22.98 5.02
N TRP A 136 -6.64 -22.55 4.24
CA TRP A 136 -6.83 -22.34 2.81
C TRP A 136 -6.93 -23.64 2.02
N LYS A 137 -6.26 -24.70 2.46
CA LYS A 137 -6.41 -26.04 1.86
C LYS A 137 -7.81 -26.59 2.10
N GLU A 138 -8.32 -26.45 3.32
CA GLU A 138 -9.69 -26.83 3.65
C GLU A 138 -10.70 -26.02 2.84
N ARG A 139 -10.47 -24.70 2.70
CA ARG A 139 -11.34 -23.85 1.89
C ARG A 139 -11.32 -24.21 0.41
N PHE A 140 -10.16 -24.55 -0.15
CA PHE A 140 -10.05 -25.04 -1.52
C PHE A 140 -10.90 -26.31 -1.73
N ILE A 141 -10.77 -27.30 -0.84
CA ILE A 141 -11.53 -28.55 -0.91
C ILE A 141 -13.03 -28.29 -0.76
N SER A 142 -13.44 -27.44 0.19
CA SER A 142 -14.85 -27.07 0.40
C SER A 142 -15.50 -26.40 -0.81
N GLY A 143 -14.69 -25.81 -1.70
CA GLY A 143 -15.15 -25.12 -2.90
C GLY A 143 -15.36 -26.02 -4.10
N LEU A 144 -14.97 -27.29 -4.04
CA LEU A 144 -15.15 -28.25 -5.13
C LEU A 144 -16.59 -28.79 -5.16
N PRO A 145 -17.08 -29.21 -6.35
CA PRO A 145 -18.36 -29.90 -6.45
C PRO A 145 -18.36 -31.20 -5.65
N THR A 146 -19.52 -31.61 -5.12
CA THR A 146 -19.70 -32.85 -4.35
C THR A 146 -19.24 -34.12 -5.07
N TYR A 147 -19.26 -34.12 -6.42
CA TYR A 147 -18.76 -35.23 -7.24
C TYR A 147 -17.25 -35.53 -7.07
N PHE A 148 -16.47 -34.64 -6.42
CA PHE A 148 -15.09 -34.94 -6.00
C PHE A 148 -15.00 -35.72 -4.68
N ALA A 149 -16.05 -35.69 -3.86
CA ALA A 149 -16.10 -36.34 -2.54
C ALA A 149 -16.70 -37.76 -2.57
N GLU A 150 -17.37 -38.13 -3.67
CA GLU A 150 -17.90 -39.48 -3.86
C GLU A 150 -16.86 -40.38 -4.55
N ARG A 151 -16.01 -41.03 -3.76
CA ARG A 151 -15.40 -42.33 -4.07
C ARG A 151 -15.06 -43.10 -2.80
#